data_AF-A0A4Q0XQA4-F1
#
_entry.id   AF-A0A4Q0XQA4-F1
#
_cell.length_a   1.000
_cell.length_b   1.000
_cell.length_c   1.000
_cell.angle_alpha   90.00
_cell.angle_beta   90.00
_cell.angle_gamma   90.00
#
_symmetry.space_group_name_H-M   'P 1'
#
loop_
_entity.id
_entity.type
_entity.pdbx_description
1 polymer ?
#
loop_
_entity_poly.entity_id
_entity_poly.type
_entity_poly.pdbx_seq_one_letter_code
_entity_poly.pdbx_strand_id
1 'polypeptide(L)'
;MLDISPILLLSSGIIFLLVLARLNSCLFKPLLKHMDDRSESIKKDLENAKSNSADVDGMLAEANDVIAKAKKEAAAIRERAYSEAKEVADAKLETAKSDIETKYTGFTKELQDEAKVLKDSLVASMPQFNESLKAKLNSI
;
A
#
# COMPACT_ATOMS: atom_id res chain seq x y z
N MET A 1 -31.77 -64.49 -69.75
CA MET A 1 -30.91 -65.07 -68.68
C MET A 1 -29.75 -64.11 -68.49
N LEU A 2 -29.45 -63.72 -67.25
CA LEU A 2 -28.29 -62.88 -66.96
C LEU A 2 -27.04 -63.71 -67.24
N ASP A 3 -26.31 -63.35 -68.29
CA ASP A 3 -25.04 -63.98 -68.64
C ASP A 3 -23.95 -63.40 -67.72
N ILE A 4 -23.96 -63.83 -66.44
CA ILE A 4 -22.96 -63.40 -65.46
C ILE A 4 -21.65 -64.09 -65.83
N SER A 5 -20.85 -63.40 -66.64
CA SER A 5 -19.49 -63.80 -66.94
C SER A 5 -18.61 -63.64 -65.70
N PRO A 6 -18.10 -64.72 -65.07
CA PRO A 6 -17.27 -64.64 -63.87
C PRO A 6 -16.01 -63.78 -64.07
N ILE A 7 -15.49 -63.77 -65.30
CA ILE A 7 -14.33 -62.97 -65.71
C ILE A 7 -14.63 -61.46 -65.67
N LEU A 8 -15.85 -61.05 -66.04
CA LEU A 8 -16.27 -59.66 -66.05
C LEU A 8 -16.52 -59.15 -64.62
N LEU A 9 -17.07 -60.01 -63.77
CA LEU A 9 -17.25 -59.71 -62.37
C LEU A 9 -15.89 -59.54 -61.67
N LEU A 10 -14.93 -60.41 -61.95
CA LEU A 10 -13.59 -60.33 -61.36
C LEU A 10 -12.80 -59.11 -61.85
N SER A 11 -12.86 -58.77 -63.15
CA SER A 11 -12.21 -57.57 -63.69
C SER A 11 -12.84 -56.28 -63.17
N SER A 12 -14.18 -56.21 -63.11
CA SER A 12 -14.89 -55.06 -62.53
C SER A 12 -14.58 -54.88 -61.04
N GLY A 13 -14.45 -55.97 -60.29
CA GLY A 13 -14.04 -55.96 -58.89
C GLY A 13 -12.62 -55.41 -58.69
N ILE A 14 -11.66 -55.83 -59.52
CA ILE A 14 -10.28 -55.31 -59.46
C ILE A 14 -10.24 -53.81 -59.75
N ILE A 15 -10.95 -53.36 -60.80
CA ILE A 15 -11.02 -51.94 -61.14
C ILE A 15 -11.68 -51.13 -60.02
N PHE A 16 -12.77 -51.65 -59.45
CA PHE A 16 -13.44 -51.04 -58.30
C PHE A 16 -12.53 -50.90 -57.08
N LEU A 17 -11.76 -51.95 -56.75
CA LEU A 17 -10.79 -51.92 -55.65
C LEU A 17 -9.65 -50.93 -55.90
N LEU A 18 -9.14 -50.84 -57.14
CA LEU A 18 -8.14 -49.84 -57.51
C LEU A 18 -8.68 -48.40 -57.37
N VAL A 19 -9.90 -48.15 -57.84
CA VAL A 19 -10.56 -46.84 -57.69
C VAL A 19 -10.81 -46.52 -56.21
N LEU A 20 -11.28 -47.49 -55.42
CA LEU A 20 -11.45 -47.32 -53.97
C LEU A 20 -10.14 -47.01 -53.26
N ALA A 21 -9.06 -47.71 -53.59
CA ALA A 21 -7.74 -47.44 -53.02
C ALA A 21 -7.26 -46.03 -53.37
N ARG A 22 -7.45 -45.61 -54.63
CA ARG A 22 -7.10 -44.26 -55.09
C ARG A 22 -7.94 -43.19 -54.38
N LEU A 23 -9.25 -43.42 -54.24
CA LEU A 23 -10.19 -42.52 -53.58
C LEU A 23 -9.92 -42.41 -52.07
N ASN A 24 -9.56 -43.50 -51.41
CA ASN A 24 -9.17 -43.51 -50.00
C ASN A 24 -7.99 -42.57 -49.73
N SER A 25 -6.95 -42.65 -50.57
CA SER A 25 -5.79 -41.77 -50.42
C SER A 25 -6.06 -40.33 -50.89
N CYS A 26 -6.92 -40.12 -51.87
CA CYS A 26 -7.12 -38.82 -52.51
C CYS A 26 -8.22 -37.97 -51.86
N LEU A 27 -9.25 -38.59 -51.28
CA LEU A 27 -10.42 -37.88 -50.76
C LEU A 27 -10.68 -38.17 -49.28
N PHE A 28 -10.79 -39.45 -48.91
CA PHE A 28 -11.19 -39.80 -47.54
C PHE A 28 -10.15 -39.41 -46.49
N LYS A 29 -8.87 -39.74 -46.72
CA LYS A 29 -7.78 -39.33 -45.82
C LYS A 29 -7.68 -37.81 -45.60
N PRO A 30 -7.58 -36.97 -46.65
CA PRO A 30 -7.47 -35.52 -46.44
C PRO A 30 -8.74 -34.92 -45.81
N LEU A 31 -9.92 -35.44 -46.15
CA LEU A 31 -11.18 -34.95 -45.59
C LEU A 31 -11.32 -35.26 -44.09
N LEU A 32 -11.01 -36.50 -43.68
CA LEU A 32 -10.99 -36.88 -42.27
C LEU A 32 -9.93 -36.11 -41.50
N LYS A 33 -8.72 -35.97 -42.07
CA LYS A 33 -7.66 -35.16 -41.47
C LYS A 33 -8.13 -33.72 -41.21
N HIS A 34 -8.82 -33.10 -42.16
CA HIS A 34 -9.34 -31.74 -41.99
C HIS A 34 -10.44 -31.66 -40.92
N MET A 35 -11.24 -32.71 -40.73
CA MET A 35 -12.22 -32.77 -39.63
C MET A 35 -11.53 -32.92 -38.27
N ASP A 36 -10.48 -33.73 -38.19
CA ASP A 36 -9.68 -33.92 -36.99
C ASP A 36 -8.93 -32.63 -36.63
N ASP A 37 -8.22 -32.03 -37.59
CA ASP A 37 -7.48 -30.77 -37.41
C ASP A 37 -8.44 -29.65 -36.92
N ARG A 38 -9.67 -29.58 -37.45
CA ARG A 38 -10.70 -28.64 -36.97
C ARG A 38 -11.15 -28.94 -35.54
N SER A 39 -11.40 -30.20 -35.23
CA SER A 39 -11.84 -30.61 -33.90
C SER A 39 -10.78 -30.33 -32.84
N GLU A 40 -9.51 -30.58 -33.19
CA GLU A 40 -8.36 -30.26 -32.36
C GLU A 40 -8.19 -28.74 -32.17
N SER A 41 -8.30 -27.95 -33.24
CA SER A 41 -8.25 -26.49 -33.15
C SER A 41 -9.34 -25.94 -32.23
N ILE A 42 -10.59 -26.36 -32.39
CA ILE A 42 -11.72 -25.90 -31.55
C ILE A 42 -11.48 -26.28 -30.08
N LYS A 43 -11.00 -27.51 -29.82
CA LYS A 43 -10.69 -27.95 -28.46
C LYS A 43 -9.60 -27.09 -27.83
N LYS A 44 -8.53 -26.81 -28.59
CA LYS A 44 -7.43 -25.94 -28.17
C LYS A 44 -7.87 -24.51 -27.92
N ASP A 45 -8.71 -23.95 -28.79
CA ASP A 45 -9.24 -22.59 -28.64
C ASP A 45 -10.12 -22.48 -27.39
N LEU A 46 -10.94 -23.50 -27.11
CA LEU A 46 -11.76 -23.56 -25.89
C LEU A 46 -10.91 -23.68 -24.63
N GLU A 47 -9.87 -24.51 -24.66
CA GLU A 47 -8.93 -24.65 -23.54
C GLU A 47 -8.18 -23.35 -23.27
N ASN A 48 -7.65 -22.71 -24.31
CA ASN A 48 -6.97 -21.41 -24.21
C ASN A 48 -7.91 -20.31 -23.69
N ALA A 49 -9.17 -20.28 -24.15
CA ALA A 49 -10.15 -19.32 -23.65
C ALA A 49 -10.42 -19.53 -22.15
N LYS A 50 -10.54 -20.80 -21.72
CA LYS A 50 -10.75 -21.15 -20.32
C LYS A 50 -9.54 -20.84 -19.44
N SER A 51 -8.33 -21.14 -19.90
CA SER A 51 -7.10 -20.81 -19.16
C SER A 51 -6.94 -19.30 -19.03
N ASN A 52 -7.16 -18.55 -20.11
CA ASN A 52 -7.07 -17.10 -20.09
C ASN A 52 -8.11 -16.45 -19.15
N SER A 53 -9.33 -16.98 -19.07
CA SER A 53 -10.31 -16.53 -18.08
C SER A 53 -9.88 -16.82 -16.64
N ALA A 54 -9.34 -18.01 -16.36
CA ALA A 54 -8.85 -18.38 -15.04
C ALA A 54 -7.65 -17.52 -14.61
N ASP A 55 -6.75 -17.21 -15.55
CA ASP A 55 -5.61 -16.33 -15.32
C ASP A 55 -6.06 -14.91 -14.98
N VAL A 56 -7.07 -14.38 -15.67
CA VAL A 56 -7.64 -13.04 -15.38
C VAL A 56 -8.27 -12.99 -13.98
N ASP A 57 -9.04 -14.01 -13.59
CA ASP A 57 -9.65 -14.07 -12.26
C ASP A 57 -8.57 -14.18 -11.16
N GLY A 58 -7.51 -14.96 -11.40
CA GLY A 58 -6.35 -15.07 -10.52
C GLY A 58 -5.61 -13.73 -10.36
N MET A 59 -5.33 -13.05 -11.47
CA MET A 59 -4.70 -11.73 -11.47
C MET A 59 -5.55 -10.67 -10.75
N LEU A 60 -6.89 -10.71 -10.90
CA LEU A 60 -7.79 -9.84 -10.17
C LEU A 60 -7.78 -10.10 -8.66
N ALA A 61 -7.74 -11.37 -8.25
CA ALA A 61 -7.63 -11.74 -6.84
C ALA A 61 -6.32 -11.25 -6.23
N GLU A 62 -5.19 -11.44 -6.92
CA GLU A 62 -3.88 -10.96 -6.49
C GLU A 62 -3.83 -9.43 -6.42
N ALA A 63 -4.35 -8.73 -7.43
CA ALA A 63 -4.43 -7.27 -7.42
C ALA A 63 -5.25 -6.75 -6.23
N ASN A 64 -6.38 -7.38 -5.92
CA ASN A 64 -7.20 -7.02 -4.77
C ASN A 64 -6.49 -7.27 -3.44
N ASP A 65 -5.75 -8.38 -3.30
CA ASP A 65 -4.95 -8.67 -2.10
C ASP A 65 -3.83 -7.64 -1.91
N VAL A 66 -3.12 -7.27 -2.98
CA VAL A 66 -2.09 -6.22 -2.96
C VAL A 66 -2.68 -4.88 -2.53
N ILE A 67 -3.83 -4.48 -3.09
CA ILE A 67 -4.52 -3.24 -2.72
C ILE A 67 -4.96 -3.29 -1.25
N ALA A 68 -5.48 -4.42 -0.77
CA ALA A 68 -5.90 -4.57 0.62
C ALA A 68 -4.71 -4.46 1.60
N LYS A 69 -3.59 -5.12 1.28
CA LYS A 69 -2.33 -5.01 2.05
C LYS A 69 -1.80 -3.58 2.06
N ALA A 70 -1.72 -2.93 0.90
CA ALA A 70 -1.26 -1.55 0.79
C ALA A 70 -2.14 -0.59 1.61
N LYS A 71 -3.48 -0.76 1.59
CA LYS A 71 -4.39 0.02 2.43
C LYS A 71 -4.15 -0.20 3.93
N LYS A 72 -3.93 -1.45 4.34
CA LYS A 72 -3.65 -1.79 5.74
C LYS A 72 -2.31 -1.19 6.20
N GLU A 73 -1.29 -1.27 5.37
CA GLU A 73 0.02 -0.66 5.64
C GLU A 73 -0.06 0.86 5.70
N ALA A 74 -0.77 1.50 4.77
CA ALA A 74 -1.00 2.94 4.79
C ALA A 74 -1.73 3.39 6.06
N ALA A 75 -2.75 2.65 6.49
CA ALA A 75 -3.46 2.91 7.76
C ALA A 75 -2.51 2.76 8.96
N ALA A 76 -1.67 1.72 8.98
CA ALA A 76 -0.69 1.50 10.04
C ALA A 76 0.43 2.56 10.06
N ILE A 77 0.86 3.07 8.90
CA ILE A 77 1.81 4.19 8.80
C ILE A 77 1.18 5.46 9.36
N ARG A 78 -0.07 5.74 8.95
CA ARG A 78 -0.81 6.91 9.43
C ARG A 78 -0.95 6.86 10.95
N GLU A 79 -1.42 5.75 11.50
CA GLU A 79 -1.60 5.58 12.95
C GLU A 79 -0.29 5.78 13.71
N ARG A 80 0.81 5.18 13.24
CA ARG A 80 2.13 5.38 13.84
C ARG A 80 2.57 6.84 13.81
N ALA A 81 2.40 7.52 12.66
CA ALA A 81 2.75 8.93 12.54
C ALA A 81 1.93 9.82 13.47
N TYR A 82 0.63 9.53 13.65
CA TYR A 82 -0.21 10.25 14.62
C TYR A 82 0.22 9.99 16.07
N SER A 83 0.51 8.73 16.41
CA SER A 83 0.98 8.37 17.75
C SER A 83 2.32 9.03 18.08
N GLU A 84 3.28 8.97 17.17
CA GLU A 84 4.60 9.60 17.34
C GLU A 84 4.49 11.12 17.44
N ALA A 85 3.67 11.75 16.58
CA ALA A 85 3.43 13.19 16.66
C ALA A 85 2.79 13.59 18.01
N LYS A 86 1.88 12.76 18.54
CA LYS A 86 1.25 12.98 19.83
C LYS A 86 2.26 12.84 20.97
N GLU A 87 3.07 11.78 20.97
CA GLU A 87 4.13 11.58 21.97
C GLU A 87 5.14 12.74 21.97
N VAL A 88 5.56 13.21 20.78
CA VAL A 88 6.45 14.38 20.66
C VAL A 88 5.77 15.65 21.17
N ALA A 89 4.48 15.84 20.89
CA ALA A 89 3.73 16.98 21.39
C ALA A 89 3.61 16.96 22.92
N ASP A 90 3.26 15.80 23.50
CA ASP A 90 3.14 15.61 24.94
C ASP A 90 4.51 15.81 25.63
N ALA A 91 5.59 15.25 25.07
CA ALA A 91 6.94 15.46 25.59
C ALA A 91 7.41 16.93 25.54
N LYS A 92 7.04 17.66 24.47
CA LYS A 92 7.30 19.11 24.38
C LYS A 92 6.47 19.89 25.40
N LEU A 93 5.23 19.51 25.64
CA LEU A 93 4.36 20.13 26.63
C LEU A 93 4.92 19.95 28.04
N GLU A 94 5.34 18.74 28.39
CA GLU A 94 5.93 18.45 29.70
C GLU A 94 7.26 19.17 29.89
N THR A 95 8.13 19.20 28.87
CA THR A 95 9.36 20.00 28.91
C THR A 95 9.05 21.48 29.11
N ALA A 96 8.11 22.04 28.36
CA ALA A 96 7.73 23.45 28.47
C ALA A 96 7.16 23.78 29.85
N LYS A 97 6.36 22.89 30.45
CA LYS A 97 5.85 23.05 31.83
C LYS A 97 7.00 23.04 32.84
N SER A 98 7.91 22.07 32.73
CA SER A 98 9.09 21.96 33.60
C SER A 98 9.98 23.20 33.50
N ASP A 99 10.19 23.71 32.28
CA ASP A 99 10.97 24.94 32.04
C ASP A 99 10.30 26.16 32.68
N ILE A 100 8.97 26.28 32.56
CA ILE A 100 8.21 27.37 33.19
C ILE A 100 8.30 27.28 34.72
N GLU A 101 8.16 26.08 35.30
CA GLU A 101 8.26 25.88 36.74
C GLU A 101 9.67 26.20 37.25
N THR A 102 10.71 25.79 36.52
CA THR A 102 12.10 26.13 36.84
C THR A 102 12.34 27.64 36.76
N LYS A 103 11.83 28.31 35.72
CA LYS A 103 11.93 29.77 35.60
C LYS A 103 11.16 30.50 36.70
N TYR A 104 9.97 30.02 37.04
CA TYR A 104 9.15 30.63 38.08
C TYR A 104 9.80 30.50 39.47
N THR A 105 10.33 29.32 39.80
CA THR A 105 11.05 29.10 41.06
C THR A 105 12.34 29.93 41.14
N GLY A 106 13.09 30.01 40.03
CA GLY A 106 14.26 30.90 39.91
C GLY A 106 13.90 32.37 40.12
N PHE A 107 12.89 32.87 39.39
CA PHE A 107 12.41 34.25 39.51
C PHE A 107 11.94 34.58 40.93
N THR A 108 11.20 33.67 41.57
CA THR A 108 10.71 33.89 42.94
C THR A 108 11.86 33.99 43.94
N LYS A 109 12.92 33.20 43.73
CA LYS A 109 14.12 33.24 44.57
C LYS A 109 14.91 34.53 44.35
N GLU A 110 15.12 34.93 43.09
CA GLU A 110 15.77 36.21 42.75
C GLU A 110 15.00 37.40 43.34
N LEU A 111 13.67 37.40 43.22
CA LEU A 111 12.82 38.44 43.80
C LEU A 111 12.95 38.53 45.33
N GLN A 112 13.08 37.38 45.99
CA GLN A 112 13.25 37.31 47.44
C GLN A 112 14.63 37.83 47.88
N ASP A 113 15.67 37.50 47.11
CA ASP A 113 17.03 37.99 47.34
C ASP A 113 17.12 39.51 47.07
N GLU A 114 16.54 40.01 45.98
CA GLU A 114 16.45 41.44 45.67
C GLU A 114 15.68 42.21 46.75
N ALA A 115 14.54 41.68 47.23
CA ALA A 115 13.79 42.31 48.31
C ALA A 115 14.61 42.42 49.61
N LYS A 116 15.45 41.42 49.88
CA LYS A 116 16.35 41.42 51.05
C LYS A 116 17.45 42.47 50.90
N VAL A 117 18.11 42.51 49.74
CA VAL A 117 19.14 43.51 49.40
C VAL A 117 18.56 44.93 49.44
N LEU A 118 17.37 45.14 48.88
CA LEU A 118 16.69 46.42 48.90
C LEU A 118 16.40 46.87 50.33
N LYS A 119 15.91 45.95 51.19
CA LYS A 119 15.65 46.24 52.60
C LYS A 119 16.93 46.62 53.35
N ASP A 120 18.01 45.88 53.16
CA ASP A 120 19.30 46.16 53.80
C ASP A 120 19.86 47.52 53.34
N SER A 121 19.75 47.82 52.05
CA SER A 121 20.13 49.12 51.47
C SER A 121 19.28 50.28 52.02
N LEU A 122 17.96 50.08 52.17
CA LEU A 122 17.06 51.09 52.73
C LEU A 122 17.39 51.38 54.20
N VAL A 123 17.72 50.35 54.99
CA VAL A 123 18.17 50.50 56.38
C VAL A 123 19.50 51.24 56.47
N ALA A 124 20.44 50.93 55.58
CA ALA A 124 21.74 51.61 55.53
C ALA A 124 21.63 53.10 55.13
N SER A 125 20.64 53.46 54.30
CA SER A 125 20.38 54.83 53.85
C SER A 125 19.43 55.63 54.77
N MET A 126 18.77 54.97 55.71
CA MET A 126 17.89 55.58 56.72
C MET A 126 18.52 56.72 57.56
N PRO A 127 19.81 56.69 57.94
CA PRO A 127 20.47 57.78 58.65
C PRO A 127 20.57 59.05 57.79
N GLN A 128 20.93 58.92 56.51
CA GLN A 128 21.01 60.05 55.57
C GLN A 128 19.63 60.64 55.28
N PHE A 129 18.61 59.78 55.23
CA PHE A 129 17.22 60.22 55.11
C PHE A 129 16.76 61.02 56.35
N ASN A 130 17.13 60.57 57.56
CA ASN A 130 16.84 61.31 58.79
C ASN A 130 17.60 62.65 58.88
N GLU A 131 18.85 62.69 58.43
CA GLU A 131 19.64 63.93 58.37
C GLU A 131 19.03 64.94 57.41
N SER A 132 18.64 64.51 56.21
CA SER A 132 18.00 65.38 55.21
C SER A 132 16.62 65.87 55.66
N LEU A 133 15.83 65.04 56.37
CA LEU A 133 14.59 65.48 57.01
C LEU A 133 14.82 66.52 58.10
N LYS A 134 15.80 66.32 59.00
CA LYS A 134 16.17 67.31 60.01
C LYS A 134 16.64 68.62 59.38
N ALA A 135 17.44 68.56 58.32
CA ALA A 135 17.92 69.73 57.60
C ALA A 135 16.76 70.52 56.97
N LYS A 136 15.77 69.84 56.37
CA LYS A 136 14.53 70.46 55.84
C LYS A 136 13.62 71.04 56.92
N LEU A 137 13.51 70.38 58.07
CA LEU A 137 12.72 70.86 59.22
C LEU A 137 13.36 72.07 59.90
N ASN A 138 14.68 72.13 59.99
CA ASN A 138 15.41 73.30 60.50
C ASN A 138 15.48 74.46 59.49
N SER A 139 15.12 74.24 58.22
CA SER A 139 15.04 75.29 57.19
C SER A 139 13.63 75.86 56.99
N ILE A 140 12.69 75.51 57.86
CA ILE A 140 11.32 76.06 57.98
C ILE A 140 11.26 76.83 59.30
#